data_AF-A0A662DGA1-F1
#
_entry.id   AF-A0A662DGA1-F1
#
_cell.length_a   1.000
_cell.length_b   1.000
_cell.length_c   1.000
_cell.angle_alpha   90.00
_cell.angle_beta   90.00
_cell.angle_gamma   90.00
#
_symmetry.space_group_name_H-M   'P 1'
#
loop_
_entity.id
_entity.type
_entity.pdbx_description
1 polymer ?
#
loop_
_entity_poly.entity_id
_entity_poly.type
_entity_poly.pdbx_seq_one_letter_code
_entity_poly.pdbx_strand_id
1 'polypeptide(L)'
;MARFLGKDYSKRELGRLVGDFSQVAGIKDYQLMEGKGKGMRCVDFWTGSGFEFTVTPDKGMDISRAFYKGKSLCWRSSTGDVSPYFFEPEGFGWLRSFYGGLL
;
A
#
# COMPACT_ATOMS: atom_id res chain seq x y z
N MET A 1 -10.66 12.27 -18.04
CA MET A 1 -9.52 11.73 -18.81
C MET A 1 -8.51 11.18 -17.81
N ALA A 2 -7.80 10.11 -18.15
CA ALA A 2 -6.77 9.52 -17.30
C ALA A 2 -5.40 9.68 -18.00
N ARG A 3 -4.38 10.15 -17.28
CA ARG A 3 -3.02 10.27 -17.81
C ARG A 3 -2.23 9.00 -17.50
N PHE A 4 -1.84 8.27 -18.53
CA PHE A 4 -1.12 7.00 -18.41
C PHE A 4 0.03 6.97 -19.42
N LEU A 5 1.23 6.57 -18.98
CA LEU A 5 2.45 6.51 -19.82
C LEU A 5 2.71 7.79 -20.65
N GLY A 6 2.42 8.96 -20.08
CA GLY A 6 2.67 10.25 -20.73
C GLY A 6 1.61 10.70 -21.75
N LYS A 7 0.53 9.93 -21.93
CA LYS A 7 -0.61 10.29 -22.80
C LYS A 7 -1.91 10.41 -22.01
N ASP A 8 -2.81 11.24 -22.49
CA ASP A 8 -4.17 11.33 -21.95
C ASP A 8 -5.08 10.37 -22.72
N TYR A 9 -5.81 9.56 -21.97
CA TYR A 9 -6.79 8.63 -22.50
C TYR A 9 -8.19 9.00 -22.00
N SER A 10 -9.17 8.97 -22.88
CA SER A 10 -10.56 8.81 -22.50
C SER A 10 -10.82 7.39 -21.96
N LYS A 11 -11.89 7.22 -21.20
CA LYS A 11 -12.31 5.89 -20.70
C LYS A 11 -12.50 4.89 -21.85
N ARG A 12 -13.06 5.35 -22.99
CA ARG A 12 -13.31 4.52 -24.17
C ARG A 12 -12.02 4.08 -24.85
N GLU A 13 -11.04 4.97 -24.99
CA GLU A 13 -9.74 4.62 -25.59
C GLU A 13 -8.99 3.65 -24.72
N LEU A 14 -8.95 3.90 -23.40
CA LEU A 14 -8.27 3.01 -22.47
C LEU A 14 -8.92 1.62 -22.44
N GLY A 15 -10.26 1.55 -22.41
CA GLY A 15 -11.01 0.29 -22.44
C GLY A 15 -10.90 -0.50 -23.76
N ARG A 16 -10.31 0.08 -24.82
CA ARG A 16 -9.95 -0.68 -26.03
C ARG A 16 -8.58 -1.34 -25.92
N LEU A 17 -7.74 -0.92 -24.97
CA LEU A 17 -6.37 -1.37 -24.79
C LEU A 17 -6.21 -2.37 -23.65
N VAL A 18 -7.07 -2.29 -22.63
CA VAL A 18 -7.03 -3.17 -21.46
C VAL A 18 -8.35 -3.93 -21.32
N GLY A 19 -8.25 -5.20 -20.93
CA GLY A 19 -9.42 -6.02 -20.61
C GLY A 19 -10.03 -5.63 -19.26
N ASP A 20 -9.20 -5.15 -18.33
CA ASP A 20 -9.62 -4.69 -17.02
C ASP A 20 -8.86 -3.42 -16.61
N PHE A 21 -9.56 -2.44 -16.02
CA PHE A 21 -8.98 -1.16 -15.61
C PHE A 21 -7.99 -1.29 -14.45
N SER A 22 -8.05 -2.38 -13.66
CA SER A 22 -7.07 -2.73 -12.63
C SER A 22 -5.67 -2.90 -13.19
N GLN A 23 -5.49 -3.09 -14.50
CA GLN A 23 -4.18 -3.04 -15.14
C GLN A 23 -3.53 -1.64 -15.08
N VAL A 24 -4.33 -0.58 -14.87
CA VAL A 24 -3.89 0.82 -14.89
C VAL A 24 -4.06 1.47 -13.52
N ALA A 25 -5.22 1.30 -12.89
CA ALA A 25 -5.52 1.84 -11.58
C ALA A 25 -6.52 0.94 -10.85
N GLY A 26 -6.33 0.75 -9.55
CA GLY A 26 -7.17 -0.17 -8.80
C GLY A 26 -6.80 -0.26 -7.33
N ILE A 27 -7.54 -1.15 -6.67
CA ILE A 27 -7.44 -1.43 -5.24
C ILE A 27 -7.44 -2.96 -5.08
N LYS A 28 -6.59 -3.48 -4.19
CA LYS A 28 -6.56 -4.91 -3.85
C LYS A 28 -6.49 -5.11 -2.35
N ASP A 29 -7.54 -5.69 -1.77
CA ASP A 29 -7.56 -6.17 -0.38
C ASP A 29 -6.96 -7.57 -0.29
N TYR A 30 -6.12 -7.81 0.71
CA TYR A 30 -5.51 -9.11 1.00
C TYR A 30 -5.13 -9.21 2.48
N GLN A 31 -4.85 -10.44 2.91
CA GLN A 31 -4.28 -10.71 4.22
C GLN A 31 -2.87 -11.28 4.08
N LEU A 32 -1.99 -10.89 5.00
CA LEU A 32 -0.67 -11.49 5.12
C LEU A 32 -0.83 -12.91 5.70
N MET A 33 -0.20 -13.89 5.06
CA MET A 33 -0.37 -15.29 5.42
C MET A 33 0.61 -15.78 6.49
N GLU A 34 1.76 -15.12 6.64
CA GLU A 34 2.89 -15.61 7.43
C GLU A 34 3.65 -14.48 8.14
N GLY A 35 4.57 -14.85 9.03
CA GLY A 35 5.39 -13.93 9.81
C GLY A 35 4.61 -13.17 10.88
N LYS A 36 5.21 -12.10 11.42
CA LYS A 36 4.58 -11.27 12.47
C LYS A 36 3.36 -10.47 11.98
N GLY A 37 3.20 -10.34 10.67
CA GLY A 37 2.03 -9.71 10.04
C GLY A 37 0.87 -10.67 9.80
N LYS A 38 1.00 -11.97 10.09
CA LYS A 38 -0.02 -12.98 9.78
C LYS A 38 -1.43 -12.57 10.24
N GLY A 39 -2.39 -12.68 9.34
CA GLY A 39 -3.80 -12.31 9.54
C GLY A 39 -4.10 -10.82 9.40
N MET A 40 -3.08 -9.95 9.29
CA MET A 40 -3.27 -8.52 9.10
C MET A 40 -3.78 -8.22 7.69
N ARG A 41 -4.80 -7.38 7.59
CA ARG A 41 -5.32 -6.84 6.34
C ARG A 41 -4.42 -5.75 5.80
N CYS A 42 -4.22 -5.80 4.50
CA CYS A 42 -3.55 -4.78 3.72
C CYS A 42 -4.40 -4.45 2.49
N VAL A 43 -4.37 -3.19 2.09
CA VAL A 43 -5.06 -2.72 0.90
C VAL A 43 -4.07 -1.99 0.03
N ASP A 44 -3.71 -2.58 -1.11
CA ASP A 44 -2.84 -1.94 -2.09
C ASP A 44 -3.68 -1.02 -2.98
N PHE A 45 -3.15 0.16 -3.24
CA PHE A 45 -3.68 1.16 -4.16
C PHE A 45 -2.64 1.45 -5.23
N TRP A 46 -3.06 1.48 -6.48
CA TRP A 46 -2.27 2.04 -7.57
C TRP A 46 -3.17 2.97 -8.38
N THR A 47 -2.68 4.19 -8.61
CA THR A 47 -3.55 5.27 -9.13
C THR A 47 -3.42 5.47 -10.64
N GLY A 48 -2.52 4.74 -11.30
CA GLY A 48 -2.18 4.95 -12.72
C GLY A 48 -1.33 6.19 -12.99
N SER A 49 -1.18 7.10 -12.02
CA SER A 49 -0.30 8.27 -12.11
C SER A 49 1.17 7.97 -11.77
N GLY A 50 1.45 6.73 -11.39
CA GLY A 50 2.71 6.28 -10.81
C GLY A 50 2.77 6.40 -9.28
N PHE A 51 1.70 6.88 -8.63
CA PHE A 51 1.57 6.80 -7.17
C PHE A 51 0.88 5.50 -6.75
N GLU A 52 1.56 4.75 -5.88
CA GLU A 52 1.16 3.44 -5.38
C GLU A 52 1.42 3.40 -3.87
N PHE A 53 0.51 2.84 -3.09
CA PHE A 53 0.67 2.77 -1.63
C PHE A 53 -0.16 1.63 -1.02
N THR A 54 0.24 1.19 0.17
CA THR A 54 -0.45 0.13 0.92
C THR A 54 -0.98 0.72 2.21
N VAL A 55 -2.28 0.57 2.44
CA VAL A 55 -2.95 0.92 3.70
C VAL A 55 -3.08 -0.32 4.58
N THR A 56 -2.90 -0.17 5.89
CA THR A 56 -3.06 -1.22 6.90
C THR A 56 -4.26 -0.91 7.81
N PRO A 57 -5.49 -1.34 7.47
CA PRO A 57 -6.69 -1.02 8.25
C PRO A 57 -6.60 -1.41 9.72
N ASP A 58 -6.02 -2.58 10.00
CA ASP A 58 -5.88 -3.11 11.37
C ASP A 58 -4.88 -2.32 12.21
N LYS A 59 -4.11 -1.43 11.59
CA LYS A 59 -3.14 -0.52 12.21
C LYS A 59 -3.59 0.95 12.10
N GLY A 60 -4.90 1.19 12.06
CA GLY A 60 -5.46 2.54 12.10
C GLY A 60 -5.41 3.27 10.75
N MET A 61 -5.49 2.52 9.64
CA MET A 61 -5.39 3.06 8.27
C MET A 61 -4.04 3.72 7.96
N ASP A 62 -2.98 3.25 8.61
CA ASP A 62 -1.63 3.72 8.36
C ASP A 62 -1.13 3.30 6.97
N ILE A 63 -0.15 4.02 6.43
CA ILE A 63 0.43 3.80 5.11
C ILE A 63 1.78 3.13 5.27
N SER A 64 1.79 1.80 5.26
CA SER A 64 2.99 1.01 5.50
C SER A 64 4.03 1.14 4.38
N ARG A 65 3.59 1.42 3.15
CA ARG A 65 4.42 1.57 1.96
C ARG A 65 3.84 2.62 1.03
N ALA A 66 4.70 3.44 0.43
CA ALA A 66 4.32 4.39 -0.60
C ALA A 66 5.44 4.59 -1.63
N PHE A 67 5.08 4.59 -2.90
CA PHE A 67 5.99 4.75 -4.03
C PHE A 67 5.44 5.78 -5.01
N TYR A 68 6.31 6.63 -5.53
CA TYR A 68 6.01 7.48 -6.67
C TYR A 68 6.99 7.20 -7.81
N LYS A 69 6.47 6.75 -8.95
CA LYS A 69 7.24 6.37 -10.14
C LYS A 69 8.40 5.43 -9.80
N GLY A 70 8.08 4.40 -9.01
CA GLY A 70 9.01 3.37 -8.53
C GLY A 70 9.99 3.82 -7.44
N LYS A 71 9.88 5.03 -6.90
CA LYS A 71 10.75 5.55 -5.83
C LYS A 71 10.01 5.52 -4.51
N SER A 72 10.61 4.93 -3.49
CA SER A 72 10.04 4.93 -2.13
C SER A 72 9.87 6.36 -1.63
N LEU A 73 8.72 6.65 -1.03
CA LEU A 73 8.42 7.90 -0.35
C LEU A 73 8.50 7.77 1.18
N CYS A 74 8.60 6.55 1.70
CA CYS A 74 8.61 6.26 3.12
C CYS A 74 9.95 5.68 3.59
N TRP A 75 10.31 5.98 4.84
CA TRP A 75 11.29 5.18 5.58
C TRP A 75 10.63 3.92 6.11
N ARG A 76 11.37 2.82 6.13
CA ARG A 76 10.91 1.53 6.66
C ARG A 76 11.91 0.95 7.64
N SER A 77 11.41 0.56 8.81
CA SER A 77 12.22 -0.11 9.81
C SER A 77 12.41 -1.60 9.49
N SER A 78 13.30 -2.25 10.23
CA SER A 78 13.55 -3.70 10.14
C SER A 78 12.43 -4.56 10.73
N THR A 79 11.44 -3.98 11.40
CA THR A 79 10.36 -4.74 12.03
C THR A 79 9.40 -5.37 11.02
N GLY A 80 9.28 -4.76 9.83
CA GLY A 80 8.31 -5.19 8.82
C GLY A 80 6.87 -4.89 9.22
N ASP A 81 5.91 -5.35 8.43
CA ASP A 81 4.49 -5.21 8.80
C ASP A 81 4.18 -6.19 9.94
N VAL A 82 3.78 -5.65 11.08
CA VAL A 82 3.56 -6.40 12.33
C VAL A 82 2.11 -6.24 12.75
N SER A 83 1.47 -7.38 13.05
CA SER A 83 0.10 -7.44 13.53
C SER A 83 -0.07 -6.65 14.83
N PRO A 84 -1.20 -5.94 15.02
CA PRO A 84 -1.49 -5.23 16.26
C PRO A 84 -1.54 -6.14 17.50
N TYR A 85 -1.69 -7.46 17.33
CA TYR A 85 -1.61 -8.42 18.44
C TYR A 85 -0.26 -8.44 19.17
N PHE A 86 0.80 -7.93 18.54
CA PHE A 86 2.13 -7.79 19.14
C PHE A 86 2.35 -6.41 19.79
N PHE A 87 1.29 -5.67 20.10
CA PHE A 87 1.39 -4.39 20.77
C PHE A 87 1.90 -4.56 22.21
N GLU A 88 2.98 -3.84 22.54
CA GLU A 88 3.57 -3.77 23.89
C GLU A 88 3.38 -2.35 24.43
N PRO A 89 2.48 -2.12 25.42
CA PRO A 89 2.17 -0.79 25.93
C PRO A 89 3.27 -0.19 26.81
N GLU A 90 4.21 -0.99 27.32
CA GLU A 90 5.20 -0.55 28.29
C GLU A 90 6.35 0.23 27.62
N GLY A 91 6.53 1.50 28.01
CA GLY A 91 7.69 2.32 27.63
C GLY A 91 7.88 2.40 26.11
N PHE A 92 9.02 1.90 25.62
CA PHE A 92 9.36 1.87 24.19
C PHE A 92 8.96 0.57 23.47
N GLY A 93 8.10 -0.26 24.08
CA GLY A 93 7.63 -1.52 23.48
C GLY A 93 7.01 -1.35 22.09
N TRP A 94 6.36 -0.22 21.84
CA TRP A 94 5.81 0.14 20.52
C TRP A 94 6.84 0.08 19.38
N LEU A 95 8.13 0.34 19.65
CA LEU A 95 9.22 0.28 18.65
C LEU A 95 9.40 -1.13 18.06
N ARG A 96 8.94 -2.19 18.71
CA ARG A 96 9.00 -3.56 18.17
C ARG A 96 8.01 -3.82 17.03
N SER A 97 6.97 -3.00 16.92
CA SER A 97 5.93 -3.10 15.88
C SER A 97 5.86 -1.86 14.99
N PHE A 98 6.65 -0.83 15.27
CA PHE A 98 6.70 0.38 14.48
C PHE A 98 7.50 0.16 13.20
N TYR A 99 6.81 0.23 12.06
CA TYR A 99 7.42 0.02 10.75
C TYR A 99 7.82 1.31 10.03
N GLY A 100 7.56 2.48 10.62
CA GLY A 100 7.63 3.75 9.90
C GLY A 100 6.43 3.87 8.96
N GLY A 101 6.68 4.20 7.70
CA GLY A 101 5.62 4.45 6.72
C GLY A 101 5.62 5.88 6.22
N LEU A 102 4.48 6.33 5.68
CA LEU A 102 4.27 7.68 5.19
C LEU A 102 3.55 8.59 6.21
N LEU A 103 3.17 8.08 7.39
CA LEU A 103 2.49 8.83 8.46
C LEU A 103 3.35 8.92 9.73
#